data_AF-A0AAV5ZTD2-F1
#
_entry.id   AF-A0AAV5ZTD2-F1
#
_cell.length_a   1.000
_cell.length_b   1.000
_cell.length_c   1.000
_cell.angle_alpha   90.00
_cell.angle_beta   90.00
_cell.angle_gamma   90.00
#
_symmetry.space_group_name_H-M   'P 1'
#
loop_
_entity.id
_entity.type
_entity.pdbx_description
1 polymer ?
#
loop_
_entity_poly.entity_id
_entity_poly.type
_entity_poly.pdbx_seq_one_letter_code
_entity_poly.pdbx_strand_id
1 'polypeptide(L)'
;MSALALAVGGPVVITAWAALAPLPAAPRELVYVIPRGTAARTAAGHDPDVLPARIRLTLGLQDVLVLRNEDVVEQRFGPAMLAAGQSYRLPFRTPAEIPLACSAHRDGRITIIVEGPPSRGPARVLWRVRRWLDARGQEPRLTGEG
;
A
#
# COMPACT_ATOMS: atom_id res chain seq x y z
N MET A 1 8.09 32.14 34.15
CA MET A 1 8.66 31.93 32.80
C MET A 1 9.21 30.49 32.76
N SER A 2 9.07 29.77 31.63
CA SER A 2 9.69 28.44 31.37
C SER A 2 8.86 27.14 31.48
N ALA A 3 7.53 27.19 31.40
CA ALA A 3 6.74 25.99 31.02
C ALA A 3 6.49 25.90 29.50
N LEU A 4 6.51 27.04 28.79
CA LEU A 4 6.23 27.10 27.35
C LEU A 4 7.42 26.68 26.46
N ALA A 5 8.66 26.68 26.98
CA ALA A 5 9.86 26.37 26.20
C ALA A 5 10.03 24.86 25.90
N LEU A 6 9.47 23.98 26.73
CA LEU A 6 9.50 22.53 26.51
C LEU A 6 8.44 22.04 25.52
N ALA A 7 7.32 22.76 25.38
CA ALA A 7 6.21 22.33 24.52
C ALA A 7 6.51 22.48 23.01
N VAL A 8 7.37 23.44 22.63
CA VAL A 8 7.72 23.69 21.21
C VAL A 8 8.96 22.92 20.76
N GLY A 9 9.89 22.63 21.68
CA GLY A 9 11.12 21.89 21.35
C GLY A 9 10.87 20.46 20.89
N GLY A 10 9.93 19.75 21.52
CA GLY A 10 9.65 18.34 21.22
C GLY A 10 9.25 18.08 19.76
N PRO A 11 8.20 18.72 19.23
CA PRO A 11 7.75 18.51 17.85
C PRO A 11 8.81 18.90 16.81
N VAL A 12 9.58 19.97 17.06
CA VAL A 12 10.66 20.42 16.16
C VAL A 12 11.79 19.40 16.12
N VAL A 13 12.21 18.87 17.28
CA VAL A 13 13.24 17.83 17.36
C VAL A 13 12.77 16.54 16.68
N ILE A 14 11.52 16.12 16.89
CA ILE A 14 10.96 14.93 16.23
C ILE A 14 10.93 15.11 14.71
N THR A 15 10.50 16.28 14.23
CA THR A 15 10.41 16.57 12.79
C THR A 15 11.80 16.62 12.15
N ALA A 16 12.75 17.28 12.80
CA ALA A 16 14.14 17.34 12.36
C ALA A 16 14.78 15.94 12.33
N TRP A 17 14.53 15.12 13.36
CA TRP A 17 14.97 13.73 13.38
C TRP A 17 14.32 12.93 12.25
N ALA A 18 13.00 13.01 12.07
CA ALA A 18 12.27 12.29 11.02
C ALA A 18 12.76 12.62 9.60
N ALA A 19 13.20 13.87 9.38
CA ALA A 19 13.77 14.35 8.14
C ALA A 19 15.14 13.74 7.80
N LEU A 20 15.94 13.40 8.82
CA LEU A 20 17.33 12.97 8.66
C LEU A 20 17.55 11.49 8.94
N ALA A 21 16.73 10.89 9.80
CA ALA A 21 16.85 9.51 10.24
C ALA A 21 16.88 8.55 9.05
N PRO A 22 17.65 7.45 9.15
CA PRO A 22 17.69 6.41 8.13
C PRO A 22 16.30 5.89 7.79
N LEU A 23 16.15 5.42 6.54
CA LEU A 23 14.93 4.74 6.13
C LEU A 23 14.89 3.36 6.82
N PRO A 24 13.70 2.93 7.30
CA PRO A 24 13.59 1.64 7.96
C PRO A 24 13.89 0.52 6.97
N ALA A 25 14.51 -0.56 7.45
CA ALA A 25 14.47 -1.83 6.76
C ALA A 25 13.00 -2.27 6.70
N ALA A 26 12.48 -2.47 5.50
CA ALA A 26 11.13 -2.94 5.27
C ALA A 26 11.20 -4.26 4.48
N PRO A 27 10.21 -5.15 4.62
CA PRO A 27 10.02 -6.21 3.66
C PRO A 27 9.95 -5.61 2.26
N ARG A 28 10.76 -6.17 1.35
CA ARG A 28 10.80 -5.75 -0.06
C ARG A 28 9.45 -5.97 -0.74
N GLU A 29 8.68 -6.91 -0.22
CA GLU A 29 7.38 -7.32 -0.73
C GLU A 29 6.24 -6.57 -0.03
N LEU A 30 5.32 -6.03 -0.84
CA LEU A 30 3.98 -5.64 -0.43
C LEU A 30 3.02 -6.72 -0.90
N VAL A 31 2.40 -7.44 0.03
CA VAL A 31 1.51 -8.55 -0.29
C VAL A 31 0.06 -8.13 -0.13
N TYR A 32 -0.75 -8.33 -1.17
CA TYR A 32 -2.22 -8.31 -1.07
C TYR A 32 -2.78 -9.68 -1.38
N VAL A 33 -3.80 -10.05 -0.60
CA VAL A 33 -4.51 -11.31 -0.75
C VAL A 33 -5.93 -11.00 -1.16
N ILE A 34 -6.39 -11.58 -2.27
CA ILE A 34 -7.79 -11.59 -2.67
C ILE A 34 -8.45 -12.78 -1.96
N PRO A 35 -9.30 -12.55 -0.95
CA PRO A 35 -9.87 -13.65 -0.18
C PRO A 35 -10.94 -14.40 -0.98
N ARG A 36 -11.26 -15.59 -0.49
CA ARG A 36 -12.36 -16.42 -1.00
C ARG A 36 -13.68 -15.67 -1.06
N GLY A 37 -14.43 -15.88 -2.14
CA GLY A 37 -15.75 -15.30 -2.33
C GLY A 37 -15.73 -13.85 -2.77
N THR A 38 -14.58 -13.30 -3.16
CA THR A 38 -14.50 -11.91 -3.66
C THR A 38 -15.32 -11.77 -4.95
N ALA A 39 -15.18 -12.68 -5.90
CA ALA A 39 -15.99 -12.68 -7.12
C ALA A 39 -17.49 -12.76 -6.85
N ALA A 40 -17.91 -13.62 -5.90
CA ALA A 40 -19.32 -13.75 -5.53
C ALA A 40 -19.88 -12.45 -4.95
N ARG A 41 -19.10 -11.77 -4.08
CA ARG A 41 -19.49 -10.46 -3.52
C ARG A 41 -19.56 -9.38 -4.58
N THR A 42 -18.56 -9.29 -5.46
CA THR A 42 -18.56 -8.32 -6.57
C THR A 42 -19.73 -8.56 -7.52
N ALA A 43 -20.01 -9.82 -7.88
CA ALA A 43 -21.16 -10.18 -8.72
C ALA A 43 -22.50 -9.85 -8.05
N ALA A 44 -22.58 -9.98 -6.72
CA ALA A 44 -23.73 -9.56 -5.92
C ALA A 44 -23.82 -8.04 -5.70
N GLY A 45 -22.96 -7.24 -6.33
CA GLY A 45 -22.95 -5.77 -6.19
C GLY A 45 -22.44 -5.26 -4.85
N HIS A 46 -21.85 -6.13 -4.02
CA HIS A 46 -21.17 -5.71 -2.79
C HIS A 46 -19.80 -5.14 -3.14
N ASP A 47 -19.27 -4.30 -2.25
CA ASP A 47 -17.98 -3.63 -2.41
C ASP A 47 -16.90 -4.34 -1.59
N PRO A 48 -16.25 -5.40 -2.11
CA PRO A 48 -15.06 -5.92 -1.47
C PRO A 48 -13.94 -4.90 -1.71
N ASP A 49 -13.75 -3.98 -0.77
CA ASP A 49 -12.61 -3.05 -0.65
C ASP A 49 -11.31 -3.84 -0.31
N VAL A 50 -11.04 -4.91 -1.05
CA VAL A 50 -9.95 -5.86 -0.84
C VAL A 50 -8.63 -5.30 -1.35
N LEU A 51 -8.68 -4.53 -2.45
CA LEU A 51 -7.54 -3.79 -2.96
C LEU A 51 -7.87 -2.30 -2.96
N PRO A 52 -6.92 -1.43 -2.57
CA PRO A 52 -7.13 0.01 -2.68
C PRO A 52 -7.00 0.45 -4.15
N ALA A 53 -7.71 1.53 -4.50
CA ALA A 53 -7.63 2.13 -5.82
C ALA A 53 -6.21 2.58 -6.21
N ARG A 54 -5.37 2.93 -5.22
CA ARG A 54 -3.97 3.32 -5.42
C ARG A 54 -3.05 2.53 -4.50
N ILE A 55 -2.08 1.84 -5.07
CA ILE A 55 -1.04 1.10 -4.34
C ILE A 55 0.27 1.85 -4.50
N ARG A 56 0.89 2.26 -3.38
CA ARG A 56 2.18 2.95 -3.39
C ARG A 56 3.32 2.02 -3.03
N LEU A 57 4.40 2.09 -3.80
CA LEU A 57 5.65 1.39 -3.56
C LEU A 57 6.80 2.40 -3.52
N THR A 58 7.84 2.09 -2.75
CA THR A 58 9.05 2.91 -2.68
C THR A 58 10.25 2.06 -3.05
N LEU A 59 10.91 2.43 -4.16
CA LEU A 59 12.12 1.76 -4.65
C LEU A 59 13.18 1.64 -3.56
N GLY A 60 13.79 0.47 -3.46
CA GLY A 60 14.79 0.20 -2.43
C GLY A 60 14.21 -0.26 -1.09
N LEU A 61 12.94 0.03 -0.78
CA LEU A 61 12.31 -0.33 0.50
C LEU A 61 11.25 -1.41 0.34
N GLN A 62 10.23 -1.14 -0.47
CA GLN A 62 9.10 -2.02 -0.74
C GLN A 62 8.75 -1.83 -2.21
N ASP A 63 9.38 -2.63 -3.07
CA ASP A 63 9.37 -2.47 -4.52
C ASP A 63 9.03 -3.76 -5.28
N VAL A 64 8.51 -4.76 -4.56
CA VAL A 64 7.90 -5.95 -5.15
C VAL A 64 6.45 -6.00 -4.71
N LEU A 65 5.51 -5.83 -5.65
CA LEU A 65 4.10 -6.08 -5.38
C LEU A 65 3.81 -7.57 -5.57
N VAL A 66 3.23 -8.21 -4.55
CA VAL A 66 2.80 -9.59 -4.61
C VAL A 66 1.29 -9.62 -4.46
N LEU A 67 0.62 -10.26 -5.41
CA LEU A 67 -0.81 -10.48 -5.39
C LEU A 67 -1.08 -11.96 -5.32
N ARG A 68 -1.90 -12.37 -4.36
CA ARG A 68 -2.30 -13.75 -4.18
C ARG A 68 -3.80 -13.86 -4.36
N ASN A 69 -4.22 -14.62 -5.36
CA ASN A 69 -5.62 -14.95 -5.54
C ASN A 69 -5.95 -16.16 -4.66
N GLU A 70 -6.61 -15.96 -3.53
CA GLU A 70 -7.17 -17.07 -2.73
C GLU A 70 -8.63 -17.36 -3.09
N ASP A 71 -9.20 -16.64 -4.07
CA ASP A 71 -10.54 -16.90 -4.55
C ASP A 71 -10.67 -18.27 -5.24
N VAL A 72 -11.92 -18.69 -5.46
CA VAL A 72 -12.25 -19.96 -6.13
C VAL A 72 -12.34 -19.81 -7.65
N VAL A 73 -12.28 -18.58 -8.16
CA VAL A 73 -12.30 -18.26 -9.58
C VAL A 73 -11.06 -17.50 -10.01
N GLU A 74 -10.80 -17.49 -11.30
CA GLU A 74 -9.75 -16.69 -11.91
C GLU A 74 -10.04 -15.18 -11.77
N GLN A 75 -9.00 -14.40 -11.48
CA GLN A 75 -9.07 -12.95 -11.34
C GLN A 75 -8.12 -12.28 -12.33
N ARG A 76 -8.59 -11.22 -13.00
CA ARG A 76 -7.78 -10.40 -13.90
C ARG A 76 -6.95 -9.40 -13.11
N PHE A 77 -5.65 -9.36 -13.39
CA PHE A 77 -4.74 -8.33 -12.89
C PHE A 77 -3.82 -7.81 -14.00
N GLY A 78 -4.09 -6.59 -14.45
CA GLY A 78 -3.47 -6.01 -15.63
C GLY A 78 -3.67 -6.93 -16.84
N PRO A 79 -2.59 -7.28 -17.55
CA PRO A 79 -2.64 -8.22 -18.66
C PRO A 79 -2.70 -9.70 -18.20
N ALA A 80 -2.44 -9.99 -16.92
CA ALA A 80 -2.36 -11.35 -16.42
C ALA A 80 -3.74 -11.85 -15.92
N MET A 81 -4.00 -13.13 -16.13
CA MET A 81 -5.04 -13.87 -15.43
C MET A 81 -4.40 -14.65 -14.28
N LEU A 82 -4.91 -14.48 -13.06
CA LEU A 82 -4.46 -15.21 -11.88
C LEU A 82 -5.48 -16.30 -11.55
N ALA A 83 -5.10 -17.56 -11.72
CA ALA A 83 -5.91 -18.69 -11.30
C ALA A 83 -6.11 -18.74 -9.78
N ALA A 84 -7.09 -19.53 -9.34
CA ALA A 84 -7.33 -19.79 -7.92
C ALA A 84 -6.07 -20.34 -7.23
N GLY A 85 -5.69 -19.77 -6.09
CA GLY A 85 -4.48 -20.11 -5.34
C GLY A 85 -3.18 -19.52 -5.90
N GLN A 86 -3.20 -18.91 -7.08
CA GLN A 86 -1.99 -18.42 -7.74
C GLN A 86 -1.48 -17.11 -7.11
N SER A 87 -0.16 -16.95 -7.10
CA SER A 87 0.50 -15.68 -6.76
C SER A 87 1.19 -15.08 -7.97
N TYR A 88 1.08 -13.76 -8.12
CA TYR A 88 1.76 -12.97 -9.15
C TYR A 88 2.66 -11.92 -8.50
N ARG A 89 3.88 -11.79 -9.01
CA ARG A 89 4.93 -10.95 -8.42
C ARG A 89 5.40 -9.93 -9.44
N LEU A 90 5.37 -8.66 -9.06
CA LEU A 90 5.73 -7.52 -9.88
C LEU A 90 6.87 -6.74 -9.23
N PRO A 91 8.12 -7.03 -9.60
CA PRO A 91 9.26 -6.24 -9.17
C PRO A 91 9.36 -4.94 -9.97
N PHE A 92 9.54 -3.82 -9.28
CA PHE A 92 9.74 -2.51 -9.88
C PHE A 92 11.19 -2.04 -9.72
N ARG A 93 11.71 -1.35 -10.73
CA ARG A 93 13.08 -0.84 -10.76
C ARG A 93 13.18 0.65 -11.09
N THR A 94 12.09 1.24 -11.57
CA THR A 94 12.01 2.63 -12.00
C THR A 94 10.75 3.28 -11.45
N PRO A 95 10.79 4.58 -11.08
CA PRO A 95 9.58 5.29 -10.69
C PRO A 95 8.58 5.35 -11.85
N ALA A 96 7.31 5.11 -11.56
CA ALA A 96 6.26 5.05 -12.57
C ALA A 96 4.87 5.14 -11.92
N GLU A 97 3.89 5.61 -12.69
CA GLU A 97 2.47 5.48 -12.37
C GLU A 97 1.82 4.58 -13.43
N ILE A 98 1.27 3.44 -13.00
CA ILE A 98 0.87 2.35 -13.89
C ILE A 98 -0.60 2.00 -13.58
N PRO A 99 -1.56 2.41 -14.43
CA PRO A 99 -2.92 1.94 -14.33
C PRO A 99 -3.02 0.50 -14.82
N LEU A 100 -3.72 -0.36 -14.07
CA LEU A 100 -3.93 -1.76 -14.41
C LEU A 100 -5.41 -2.11 -14.27
N ALA A 101 -5.92 -2.94 -15.19
CA ALA A 101 -7.24 -3.55 -15.04
C ALA A 101 -7.26 -4.51 -13.84
N CYS A 102 -8.33 -4.53 -13.06
CA CYS A 102 -8.46 -5.40 -11.89
C CYS A 102 -9.92 -5.81 -11.70
N SER A 103 -10.24 -7.10 -11.88
CA SER A 103 -11.62 -7.59 -11.68
C SER A 103 -12.03 -7.67 -10.21
N ALA A 104 -11.05 -7.73 -9.31
CA ALA A 104 -11.28 -7.74 -7.86
C ALA A 104 -11.55 -6.34 -7.29
N HIS A 105 -11.46 -5.27 -8.10
CA HIS A 105 -11.76 -3.90 -7.69
C HIS A 105 -13.06 -3.42 -8.36
N ARG A 106 -13.93 -2.72 -7.63
CA ARG A 106 -15.22 -2.20 -8.11
C ARG A 106 -15.12 -1.42 -9.43
N ASP A 107 -14.13 -0.54 -9.53
CA ASP A 107 -13.94 0.34 -10.69
C ASP A 107 -13.29 -0.37 -11.88
N GLY A 108 -13.03 -1.68 -11.76
CA GLY A 108 -12.38 -2.50 -12.78
C GLY A 108 -10.90 -2.16 -12.99
N ARG A 109 -10.32 -1.28 -12.17
CA ARG A 109 -8.95 -0.78 -12.32
C ARG A 109 -8.34 -0.39 -10.98
N ILE A 110 -7.02 -0.44 -10.91
CA ILE A 110 -6.22 0.15 -9.85
C ILE A 110 -5.04 0.92 -10.46
N THR A 111 -4.36 1.71 -9.65
CA THR A 111 -3.14 2.40 -10.06
C THR A 111 -1.99 2.04 -9.13
N ILE A 112 -0.90 1.55 -9.71
CA ILE A 112 0.35 1.35 -8.98
C ILE A 112 1.19 2.61 -9.13
N ILE A 113 1.61 3.19 -8.02
CA ILE A 113 2.48 4.35 -7.95
C ILE A 113 3.80 3.89 -7.35
N VAL A 114 4.87 3.96 -8.14
CA VAL A 114 6.22 3.60 -7.74
C VAL A 114 7.02 4.87 -7.62
N GLU A 115 7.48 5.17 -6.41
CA GLU A 115 8.27 6.36 -6.11
C GLU A 115 9.73 5.98 -5.84
N GLY A 116 10.64 6.91 -6.15
CA GLY A 116 12.02 6.79 -5.69
C GLY A 116 12.13 6.91 -4.17
N PRO A 117 13.26 6.51 -3.56
CA PRO A 117 13.49 6.72 -2.14
C PRO A 117 13.43 8.22 -1.81
N PRO A 118 12.77 8.64 -0.72
CA PRO A 118 12.65 10.04 -0.39
C PRO A 118 14.01 10.66 -0.02
N SER A 119 14.29 11.83 -0.60
CA SER A 119 15.44 12.64 -0.22
C SER A 119 15.39 13.03 1.26
N ARG A 120 16.55 13.30 1.87
CA ARG A 120 16.61 13.82 3.24
C ARG A 120 15.92 15.19 3.30
N GLY A 121 15.36 15.53 4.46
CA GLY A 121 14.64 16.79 4.66
C GLY A 121 13.11 16.60 4.69
N PRO A 122 12.33 17.62 4.30
CA PRO A 122 10.87 17.61 4.45
C PRO A 122 10.20 16.51 3.59
N ALA A 123 10.77 16.15 2.44
CA ALA A 123 10.25 15.06 1.60
C ALA A 123 10.18 13.73 2.36
N ARG A 124 11.20 13.42 3.18
CA ARG A 124 11.20 12.22 4.02
C ARG A 124 10.16 12.26 5.13
N VAL A 125 9.94 13.42 5.73
CA VAL A 125 8.88 13.59 6.75
C VAL A 125 7.51 13.33 6.13
N LEU A 126 7.22 13.95 4.98
CA LEU A 126 5.97 13.75 4.25
C LEU A 126 5.78 12.29 3.85
N TRP A 127 6.83 11.63 3.37
CA TRP A 127 6.81 10.20 3.07
C TRP A 127 6.47 9.36 4.30
N ARG A 128 7.06 9.63 5.47
CA ARG A 128 6.76 8.91 6.72
C ARG A 128 5.30 9.08 7.13
N VAL A 129 4.80 10.31 7.06
CA VAL A 129 3.39 10.61 7.36
C VAL A 129 2.47 9.90 6.39
N ARG A 130 2.75 9.95 5.08
CA ARG A 130 1.95 9.27 4.05
C ARG A 130 1.93 7.76 4.26
N ARG A 131 3.09 7.14 4.43
CA ARG A 131 3.20 5.69 4.68
C ARG A 131 2.39 5.27 5.90
N TRP A 132 2.40 6.08 6.95
CA TRP A 132 1.60 5.79 8.14
C TRP A 132 0.09 5.94 7.90
N LEU A 133 -0.33 6.91 7.11
CA LEU A 133 -1.73 7.04 6.70
C LEU A 133 -2.17 5.87 5.82
N ASP A 134 -1.34 5.47 4.86
CA ASP A 134 -1.61 4.33 3.98
C ASP A 134 -1.71 3.04 4.80
N ALA A 135 -0.79 2.82 5.75
CA ALA A 135 -0.85 1.66 6.65
C ALA A 135 -2.11 1.61 7.52
N ARG A 136 -2.63 2.76 7.98
CA ARG A 136 -3.90 2.82 8.73
C ARG A 136 -5.13 2.65 7.84
N GLY A 137 -5.06 3.08 6.58
CA GLY A 137 -6.09 2.76 5.59
C GLY A 137 -6.07 1.28 5.18
N GLN A 138 -4.92 0.63 5.31
CA GLN A 138 -4.70 -0.79 5.04
C GLN A 138 -4.88 -1.69 6.26
N GLU A 139 -5.15 -1.14 7.45
CA GLU A 139 -5.55 -1.97 8.59
C GLU A 139 -6.73 -2.80 8.11
N PRO A 140 -6.56 -4.12 8.05
CA PRO A 140 -7.63 -4.96 7.58
C PRO A 140 -8.75 -4.73 8.58
N ARG A 141 -9.95 -4.42 8.08
CA ARG A 141 -11.17 -4.42 8.89
C ARG A 141 -11.42 -5.87 9.35
N LEU A 142 -10.54 -6.39 10.21
CA LEU A 142 -10.59 -7.63 10.98
C LEU A 142 -11.32 -7.34 12.29
N THR A 143 -12.46 -6.68 12.18
CA THR A 143 -13.42 -6.54 13.28
C THR A 143 -14.76 -6.94 12.74
N GLY A 144 -15.14 -8.19 13.04
CA GLY A 144 -16.51 -8.71 13.21
C GLY A 144 -17.45 -8.63 11.99
N GLU A 145 -18.31 -9.58 11.70
CA GLU A 145 -18.84 -10.74 12.43
C GLU A 145 -19.20 -11.77 11.34
N GLY A 146 -19.01 -13.08 11.53
CA GLY A 146 -19.91 -13.90 12.34
C GLY A 146 -20.93 -14.53 11.41
#